data_AF-A0A235IP55-F1
#
_entry.id   AF-A0A235IP55-F1
#
_cell.length_a   1.000
_cell.length_b   1.000
_cell.length_c   1.000
_cell.angle_alpha   90.00
_cell.angle_beta   90.00
_cell.angle_gamma   90.00
#
_symmetry.space_group_name_H-M   'P 1'
#
loop_
_entity.id
_entity.type
_entity.pdbx_description
1 polymer ?
#
loop_
_entity_poly.entity_id
_entity_poly.type
_entity_poly.pdbx_seq_one_letter_code
_entity_poly.pdbx_strand_id
1 'polypeptide(L)'
;MSDPEQLVIYQLHIFILGISPMIWRRIKIRSDSTIADLHYIIQIVMGWTDSHLHCFFIHGKHYGIAQIGGMWFSDDPKEIKLSDFGWRMRERFLSVNQKVLPKGRTTMDTADITNK
;
A
#
# COMPACT_ATOMS: atom_id res chain seq x y z
N MET A 1 -10.99 -13.50 17.54
CA MET A 1 -11.19 -12.51 18.60
C MET A 1 -9.85 -11.81 18.80
N SER A 2 -9.65 -10.68 18.13
CA SER A 2 -8.46 -9.84 18.27
C SER A 2 -8.79 -8.75 19.29
N ASP A 3 -7.96 -8.67 20.33
CA ASP A 3 -8.05 -7.70 21.41
C ASP A 3 -7.77 -6.27 20.86
N PRO A 4 -8.72 -5.33 20.93
CA PRO A 4 -8.61 -4.02 20.26
C PRO A 4 -7.56 -3.07 20.84
N GLU A 5 -6.86 -3.44 21.92
CA GLU A 5 -5.87 -2.58 22.59
C GLU A 5 -4.39 -2.94 22.35
N GLN A 6 -4.07 -4.06 21.69
CA GLN A 6 -2.65 -4.38 21.42
C GLN A 6 -2.14 -3.67 20.16
N LEU A 7 -1.44 -2.57 20.39
CA LEU A 7 -0.59 -1.92 19.39
C LEU A 7 0.59 -2.83 19.03
N VAL A 8 0.49 -3.45 17.86
CA VAL A 8 1.55 -4.27 17.29
C VAL A 8 2.32 -3.45 16.26
N ILE A 9 3.62 -3.68 16.14
CA ILE A 9 4.43 -3.10 15.07
C ILE A 9 4.59 -4.12 13.96
N TYR A 10 4.03 -3.85 12.79
CA TYR A 10 4.24 -4.63 11.58
C TYR A 10 5.56 -4.26 10.92
N GLN A 11 6.31 -5.27 10.48
CA GLN A 11 7.52 -5.06 9.69
C GLN A 11 7.25 -5.40 8.22
N LEU A 12 7.02 -4.38 7.41
CA LEU A 12 6.70 -4.55 6.00
C LEU A 12 7.97 -4.55 5.16
N HIS A 13 8.07 -5.52 4.27
CA HIS A 13 9.05 -5.54 3.18
C HIS A 13 8.35 -5.19 1.89
N ILE A 14 8.80 -4.14 1.22
CA ILE A 14 8.19 -3.60 0.01
C ILE A 14 9.22 -3.70 -1.11
N PHE A 15 8.86 -4.29 -2.25
CA PHE A 15 9.75 -4.37 -3.41
C PHE A 15 9.00 -4.16 -4.71
N ILE A 16 9.63 -3.44 -5.65
CA ILE A 16 9.04 -3.15 -6.96
C ILE A 16 9.26 -4.35 -7.88
N LEU A 17 8.19 -4.84 -8.50
CA LEU A 17 8.21 -5.95 -9.43
C LEU A 17 8.66 -5.51 -10.83
N GLY A 18 9.31 -6.41 -11.57
CA GLY A 18 9.57 -6.25 -13.00
C GLY A 18 10.72 -5.30 -13.38
N ILE A 19 11.51 -4.82 -12.40
CA ILE A 19 12.65 -3.92 -12.65
C ILE A 19 13.99 -4.52 -12.20
N SER A 20 15.07 -4.11 -12.86
CA SER A 20 16.45 -4.45 -12.51
C SER A 20 17.33 -3.20 -12.54
N PRO A 21 18.13 -2.91 -11.49
CA PRO A 21 18.26 -3.69 -10.25
C PRO A 21 17.00 -3.60 -9.37
N MET A 22 16.79 -4.63 -8.53
CA MET A 22 15.63 -4.69 -7.63
C MET A 22 15.65 -3.54 -6.61
N ILE A 23 14.58 -2.75 -6.58
CA ILE A 23 14.38 -1.69 -5.59
C ILE A 23 13.48 -2.21 -4.48
N TRP A 24 13.96 -2.16 -3.24
CA TRP A 24 13.20 -2.59 -2.06
C TRP A 24 13.42 -1.67 -0.85
N ARG A 25 12.47 -1.70 0.09
CA ARG A 25 12.48 -0.97 1.37
C ARG A 25 11.94 -1.85 2.48
N ARG A 26 12.44 -1.67 3.70
CA ARG A 26 11.88 -2.29 4.92
C ARG A 26 11.44 -1.19 5.87
N ILE A 27 10.18 -1.24 6.28
CA ILE A 27 9.59 -0.25 7.18
C ILE A 27 8.95 -0.92 8.39
N LYS A 28 8.83 -0.17 9.47
CA LYS A 28 8.04 -0.54 10.65
C LYS A 28 6.83 0.39 10.72
N ILE A 29 5.65 -0.16 10.86
CA ILE A 29 4.39 0.58 10.91
C ILE A 29 3.54 0.07 12.06
N ARG A 30 2.76 0.94 12.68
CA ARG A 30 1.88 0.55 13.78
C ARG A 30 0.63 -0.14 13.24
N SER A 31 0.04 -1.03 14.04
CA SER A 31 -1.17 -1.76 13.66
C SER A 31 -2.40 -0.86 13.53
N ASP A 32 -2.41 0.28 14.23
CA ASP A 32 -3.47 1.28 14.15
C ASP A 32 -3.30 2.30 13.00
N SER A 33 -2.21 2.21 12.24
CA SER A 33 -2.05 2.99 11.01
C SER A 33 -3.09 2.58 9.98
N THR A 34 -3.54 3.54 9.19
CA THR A 34 -4.64 3.38 8.25
C THR A 34 -4.13 3.01 6.85
N ILE A 35 -5.03 2.62 5.94
CA ILE A 35 -4.70 2.45 4.52
C ILE A 35 -4.18 3.77 3.93
N ALA A 36 -4.76 4.90 4.32
CA ALA A 36 -4.26 6.22 3.91
C ALA A 36 -2.83 6.48 4.40
N ASP A 37 -2.52 6.16 5.67
CA ASP A 37 -1.16 6.30 6.21
C ASP A 37 -0.17 5.41 5.46
N LEU A 38 -0.54 4.14 5.22
CA LEU A 38 0.31 3.21 4.47
C LEU A 38 0.59 3.74 3.05
N HIS A 39 -0.42 4.30 2.39
CA HIS A 39 -0.28 4.93 1.08
C HIS A 39 0.79 6.04 1.12
N TYR A 40 0.67 7.01 2.03
CA TYR A 40 1.62 8.12 2.12
C TYR A 40 3.04 7.64 2.47
N ILE A 41 3.16 6.67 3.37
CA ILE A 41 4.45 6.10 3.74
C ILE A 41 5.14 5.46 2.53
N ILE A 42 4.40 4.67 1.73
CA ILE A 42 4.95 4.04 0.53
C ILE A 42 5.41 5.08 -0.49
N GLN A 43 4.60 6.13 -0.73
CA GLN A 43 4.98 7.22 -1.63
C GLN A 43 6.32 7.83 -1.22
N ILE A 44 6.47 8.14 0.08
CA ILE A 44 7.70 8.74 0.62
C ILE A 44 8.91 7.80 0.49
N VAL A 45 8.80 6.54 0.94
CA VAL A 45 9.98 5.64 1.00
C VAL A 45 10.42 5.14 -0.38
N MET A 46 9.52 5.11 -1.35
CA MET A 46 9.83 4.79 -2.74
C MET A 46 10.21 6.00 -3.58
N GLY A 47 10.05 7.22 -3.04
CA GLY A 47 10.26 8.45 -3.80
C GLY A 47 9.25 8.59 -4.95
N TRP A 48 8.07 8.01 -4.78
CA TRP A 48 6.95 8.18 -5.69
C TRP A 48 6.24 9.49 -5.37
N THR A 49 5.84 10.22 -6.41
CA THR A 49 5.04 11.43 -6.25
C THR A 49 3.57 11.03 -6.36
N ASP A 50 2.73 11.54 -5.44
CA ASP A 50 1.28 11.31 -5.32
C ASP A 50 0.49 11.90 -6.50
N SER A 51 0.89 11.57 -7.72
CA SER A 51 0.45 12.23 -8.94
C SER A 51 -0.68 11.48 -9.64
N HIS A 52 -0.95 10.21 -9.27
CA HIS A 52 -1.96 9.37 -9.92
C HIS A 52 -2.53 8.29 -8.98
N LEU A 53 -3.45 7.48 -9.53
CA LEU A 53 -4.18 6.43 -8.83
C LEU A 53 -3.24 5.46 -8.09
N HIS A 54 -3.49 5.28 -6.81
CA HIS A 54 -2.81 4.29 -5.98
C HIS A 54 -3.85 3.40 -5.30
N CYS A 55 -3.72 2.09 -5.48
CA CYS A 55 -4.58 1.12 -4.82
C CYS A 55 -3.82 -0.08 -4.27
N PHE A 56 -4.34 -0.64 -3.18
CA PHE A 56 -3.93 -1.89 -2.59
C PHE A 56 -4.91 -2.98 -2.96
N PHE A 57 -4.41 -4.17 -3.27
CA PHE A 57 -5.24 -5.36 -3.44
C PHE A 57 -5.00 -6.30 -2.26
N ILE A 58 -5.97 -6.33 -1.34
CA ILE A 58 -5.92 -7.06 -0.07
C ILE A 58 -7.17 -7.93 0.02
N HIS A 59 -7.01 -9.23 0.29
CA HIS A 59 -8.12 -10.19 0.47
C HIS A 59 -9.21 -10.14 -0.62
N GLY A 60 -8.81 -9.91 -1.87
CA GLY A 60 -9.75 -9.87 -3.00
C GLY A 60 -10.44 -8.52 -3.22
N LYS A 61 -10.10 -7.49 -2.44
CA LYS A 61 -10.71 -6.16 -2.51
C LYS A 61 -9.68 -5.06 -2.80
N HIS A 62 -10.12 -4.05 -3.53
CA HIS A 62 -9.33 -2.86 -3.82
C HIS A 62 -9.58 -1.78 -2.76
N TYR A 63 -8.49 -1.27 -2.19
CA TYR A 63 -8.51 -0.15 -1.25
C TYR A 63 -7.61 0.96 -1.77
N GLY A 64 -8.02 2.22 -1.67
CA GLY A 64 -7.22 3.31 -2.18
C GLY A 64 -7.84 4.67 -1.90
N ILE A 65 -7.12 5.71 -2.31
CA ILE A 65 -7.60 7.09 -2.22
C ILE A 65 -8.27 7.42 -3.55
N ALA A 66 -9.55 7.79 -3.51
CA ALA A 66 -10.27 8.22 -4.69
C ALA A 66 -9.68 9.53 -5.22
N GLN A 67 -9.44 9.59 -6.53
CA GLN A 67 -8.98 10.79 -7.23
C GLN A 67 -10.00 11.20 -8.30
N ILE A 68 -9.99 12.47 -8.69
CA ILE A 68 -10.89 13.00 -9.72
C ILE A 68 -10.69 12.22 -11.03
N GLY A 69 -11.76 11.59 -11.53
CA GLY A 69 -11.72 10.74 -12.74
C GLY A 69 -11.09 9.37 -12.53
N GLY A 70 -10.77 8.99 -11.29
CA GLY A 70 -10.20 7.70 -10.91
C GLY A 70 -11.23 6.65 -10.48
N MET A 71 -10.73 5.60 -9.82
CA MET A 71 -11.55 4.53 -9.24
C MET A 71 -12.30 5.04 -8.00
N TRP A 72 -13.57 4.64 -7.89
CA TRP A 72 -14.36 4.83 -6.68
C TRP A 72 -14.10 3.66 -5.73
N PHE A 73 -13.80 3.97 -4.47
CA PHE A 73 -13.66 2.98 -3.41
C PHE A 73 -14.88 3.08 -2.48
N SER A 74 -15.40 1.93 -2.05
CA SER A 74 -16.58 1.90 -1.18
C SER A 74 -16.27 2.23 0.28
N ASP A 75 -15.00 2.15 0.67
CA ASP A 75 -14.55 2.38 2.04
C ASP A 75 -13.71 3.65 2.14
N ASP A 76 -13.76 4.29 3.31
CA ASP A 76 -12.86 5.39 3.62
C ASP A 76 -11.47 4.83 4.01
N PRO A 77 -10.41 5.11 3.24
CA PRO A 77 -9.07 4.61 3.53
C PRO A 77 -8.48 5.15 4.86
N LYS A 78 -9.07 6.21 5.43
CA LYS A 78 -8.67 6.76 6.74
C LYS A 78 -9.29 6.03 7.92
N GLU A 79 -10.37 5.27 7.69
CA GLU A 79 -11.06 4.53 8.74
C GLU A 79 -10.60 3.07 8.82
N ILE A 80 -10.02 2.54 7.73
CA ILE A 80 -9.53 1.17 7.70
C ILE A 80 -8.12 1.09 8.26
N LYS A 81 -7.95 0.40 9.39
CA LYS A 81 -6.65 0.18 10.03
C LYS A 81 -6.00 -1.09 9.51
N LEU A 82 -4.67 -1.15 9.60
CA LEU A 82 -3.93 -2.36 9.27
C LEU A 82 -4.29 -3.53 10.19
N SER A 83 -4.68 -3.28 11.44
CA SER A 83 -5.17 -4.32 12.36
C SER A 83 -6.40 -5.06 11.85
N ASP A 84 -7.22 -4.44 11.00
CA ASP A 84 -8.54 -4.94 10.64
C ASP A 84 -8.47 -6.13 9.68
N PHE A 85 -7.33 -6.30 9.00
CA PHE A 85 -7.11 -7.38 8.04
C PHE A 85 -6.72 -8.71 8.69
N GLY A 86 -6.36 -8.74 9.99
CA GLY A 86 -6.02 -10.00 10.66
C GLY A 86 -4.85 -10.75 10.00
N TRP A 87 -3.79 -10.02 9.64
CA TRP A 87 -2.66 -10.53 8.86
C TRP A 87 -2.04 -11.81 9.41
N ARG A 88 -1.74 -12.74 8.52
CA ARG A 88 -0.87 -13.90 8.81
C ARG A 88 0.59 -13.50 8.70
N MET A 89 1.45 -14.19 9.46
CA MET A 89 2.90 -14.03 9.31
C MET A 89 3.31 -14.37 7.87
N ARG A 90 4.12 -13.51 7.25
CA ARG A 90 4.56 -13.60 5.83
C ARG A 90 3.44 -13.47 4.81
N GLU A 91 2.28 -12.95 5.20
CA GLU A 91 1.22 -12.63 4.25
C GLU A 91 1.66 -11.52 3.30
N ARG A 92 1.26 -11.67 2.03
CA ARG A 92 1.62 -10.79 0.92
C ARG A 92 0.39 -10.10 0.38
N PHE A 93 0.54 -8.84 0.03
CA PHE A 93 -0.46 -8.07 -0.69
C PHE A 93 0.21 -7.15 -1.70
N LEU A 94 -0.57 -6.71 -2.70
CA LEU A 94 -0.05 -5.89 -3.79
C LEU A 94 -0.44 -4.43 -3.59
N SER A 95 0.46 -3.55 -3.96
CA SER A 95 0.25 -2.12 -4.07
C SER A 95 0.53 -1.72 -5.51
N VAL A 96 -0.42 -1.11 -6.18
CA VAL A 96 -0.28 -0.63 -7.55
C VAL A 96 -0.27 0.88 -7.52
N ASN A 97 0.79 1.47 -8.06
CA ASN A 97 0.88 2.91 -8.27
C ASN A 97 0.95 3.22 -9.75
N GLN A 98 0.14 4.17 -10.19
CA GLN A 98 0.19 4.65 -11.56
C GLN A 98 1.30 5.70 -11.71
N LYS A 99 2.21 5.48 -12.65
CA LYS A 99 3.31 6.40 -12.96
C LYS A 99 3.16 6.91 -14.38
N VAL A 100 3.11 8.24 -14.54
CA VAL A 100 3.18 8.85 -15.86
C VAL A 100 4.64 9.17 -16.18
N LEU A 101 5.11 8.58 -17.28
CA LEU A 101 6.41 8.81 -17.88
C LEU A 101 6.37 10.05 -18.80
N PRO A 102 7.53 10.65 -19.09
CA PRO A 102 7.63 11.69 -20.12
C PRO A 102 6.97 11.23 -21.43
N LYS A 103 6.25 12.15 -22.10
CA LYS A 103 5.44 11.90 -23.30
C LYS A 103 4.07 11.24 -23.08
N GLY A 104 3.50 11.33 -21.87
CA GLY A 104 2.12 10.89 -21.60
C GLY A 104 1.93 9.37 -21.58
N ARG A 105 3.03 8.60 -21.49
CA ARG A 105 2.97 7.14 -21.32
C ARG A 105 2.69 6.84 -19.86
N THR A 106 1.75 5.93 -19.59
CA THR A 106 1.47 5.51 -18.22
C THR A 106 1.99 4.09 -17.98
N THR A 107 2.70 3.86 -16.89
CA THR A 107 3.10 2.54 -16.39
C THR A 107 2.48 2.30 -15.03
N MET A 108 2.30 1.04 -14.65
CA MET A 108 1.89 0.64 -13.31
C MET A 108 3.13 0.09 -12.60
N ASP A 109 3.57 0.75 -11.54
CA ASP A 109 4.58 0.21 -10.65
C ASP A 109 3.84 -0.65 -9.63
N THR A 110 4.06 -1.97 -9.69
CA THR A 110 3.48 -2.91 -8.72
C THR A 110 4.51 -3.22 -7.66
N ALA A 111 4.19 -2.90 -6.41
CA ALA A 111 4.97 -3.32 -5.26
C ALA A 111 4.31 -4.52 -4.58
N ASP A 112 5.11 -5.53 -4.25
CA ASP A 112 4.70 -6.61 -3.38
C ASP A 112 5.12 -6.28 -1.96
N ILE A 113 4.19 -6.44 -1.03
CA ILE A 113 4.34 -6.08 0.37
C ILE A 113 4.15 -7.33 1.20
N THR A 114 5.17 -7.69 1.97
CA THR A 114 5.13 -8.84 2.88
C THR A 114 5.20 -8.38 4.33
N ASN A 115 4.24 -8.81 5.16
CA ASN A 115 4.29 -8.64 6.62
C ASN A 115 5.21 -9.71 7.24
N LYS A 116 6.27 -9.32 7.97
CA LYS A 116 7.19 -10.27 8.64
C LYS A 116 7.05 -10.28 10.15
#